data_AF-A0A3P7N169-F1
#
_entry.id   AF-A0A3P7N169-F1
#
_cell.length_a   1.000
_cell.length_b   1.000
_cell.length_c   1.000
_cell.angle_alpha   90.00
_cell.angle_beta   90.00
_cell.angle_gamma   90.00
#
_symmetry.space_group_name_H-M   'P 1'
#
loop_
_entity.id
_entity.type
_entity.pdbx_description
1 polymer ?
#
loop_
_entity_poly.entity_id
_entity_poly.type
_entity_poly.pdbx_seq_one_letter_code
_entity_poly.pdbx_strand_id
1 'polypeptide(L)'
;MNGTAMSETVVSCLRKLDVDLSRIGTIVANEIRPLQELALYLRTKFVPCAANTMSLVVGETLSTEPCASTIGRLRFLISEFQRNKGAKMHLRSRQRECKLLEVTPNVDTPDRWITTYSMICDFLVTLPVFTELMARMNLPQLQEGDIHFLEALRTFLEPFYSLTKQVCARDATASVFLAVGRILITTTEK
;
A
#
# COMPACT_ATOMS: atom_id res chain seq x y z
N MET A 1 11.67 -21.00 -6.26
CA MET A 1 11.61 -21.98 -5.16
C MET A 1 10.48 -22.94 -5.48
N ASN A 2 10.74 -24.24 -5.53
CA ASN A 2 9.73 -25.27 -5.80
C ASN A 2 8.72 -25.29 -4.64
N GLY A 3 7.42 -25.36 -4.91
CA GLY A 3 6.36 -25.24 -3.89
C GLY A 3 6.43 -26.27 -2.77
N THR A 4 6.97 -27.46 -3.06
CA THR A 4 7.23 -28.52 -2.09
C THR A 4 8.17 -28.12 -0.96
N ALA A 5 9.24 -27.36 -1.25
CA ALA A 5 10.24 -26.99 -0.24
C ALA A 5 9.67 -26.04 0.85
N MET A 6 8.70 -25.20 0.48
CA MET A 6 8.09 -24.25 1.42
C MET A 6 7.11 -24.95 2.36
N SER A 7 6.27 -25.85 1.81
CA SER A 7 5.34 -26.66 2.60
C SER A 7 6.07 -27.53 3.61
N GLU A 8 7.17 -28.17 3.22
CA GLU A 8 8.04 -28.95 4.10
C GLU A 8 8.65 -28.10 5.23
N THR A 9 9.09 -26.88 4.90
CA THR A 9 9.63 -25.94 5.88
C THR A 9 8.58 -25.58 6.94
N VAL A 10 7.36 -25.24 6.51
CA VAL A 10 6.27 -24.89 7.44
C VAL A 10 5.93 -26.08 8.35
N VAL A 11 5.79 -27.28 7.80
CA VAL A 11 5.54 -28.50 8.57
C VAL A 11 6.66 -28.78 9.57
N SER A 12 7.92 -28.61 9.15
CA SER A 12 9.09 -28.77 10.02
C SER A 12 9.05 -27.77 11.18
N CYS A 13 8.73 -26.50 10.91
CA CYS A 13 8.57 -25.48 11.95
C CYS A 13 7.45 -25.80 12.93
N LEU A 14 6.28 -26.24 12.45
CA LEU A 14 5.16 -26.61 13.31
C LEU A 14 5.50 -27.80 14.22
N ARG A 15 6.18 -28.82 13.69
CA ARG A 15 6.66 -29.97 14.47
C ARG A 15 7.69 -29.57 15.51
N LYS A 16 8.62 -28.66 15.18
CA LYS A 16 9.60 -28.12 16.14
C LYS A 16 8.94 -27.36 17.29
N LEU A 17 7.74 -26.82 17.07
CA LEU A 17 6.95 -26.13 18.08
C LEU A 17 5.93 -27.06 18.78
N ASP A 18 6.04 -28.37 18.58
CA ASP A 18 5.14 -29.39 19.14
C ASP A 18 3.66 -29.15 18.79
N VAL A 19 3.41 -28.57 17.61
CA VAL A 19 2.06 -28.35 17.10
C VAL A 19 1.55 -29.63 16.45
N ASP A 20 0.47 -30.17 17.01
CA ASP A 20 -0.30 -31.24 16.37
C ASP A 20 -0.97 -30.73 15.09
N LEU A 21 -0.46 -31.18 13.95
CA LEU A 21 -0.93 -30.80 12.63
C LEU A 21 -2.40 -31.14 12.40
N SER A 22 -2.95 -32.15 13.08
CA SER A 22 -4.36 -32.55 12.94
C SER A 22 -5.32 -31.52 13.54
N ARG A 23 -4.82 -30.64 14.43
CA ARG A 23 -5.59 -29.57 15.07
C ARG A 23 -5.64 -28.28 14.25
N ILE A 24 -4.93 -28.23 13.12
CA ILE A 24 -4.91 -27.05 12.24
C ILE A 24 -6.20 -27.01 11.43
N GLY A 25 -7.16 -26.18 11.87
CA GLY A 25 -8.47 -26.08 11.24
C GLY A 25 -8.54 -25.20 9.99
N THR A 26 -7.62 -24.25 9.81
CA THR A 26 -7.57 -23.35 8.64
C THR A 26 -6.17 -22.75 8.47
N ILE A 27 -5.74 -22.54 7.24
CA ILE A 27 -4.58 -21.72 6.87
C ILE A 27 -5.08 -20.42 6.26
N VAL A 28 -4.63 -19.29 6.81
CA VAL A 28 -4.84 -17.95 6.24
C VAL A 28 -3.52 -17.46 5.68
N ALA A 29 -3.47 -17.14 4.38
CA ALA A 29 -2.26 -16.64 3.76
C ALA A 29 -2.50 -15.92 2.44
N ASN A 30 -1.47 -15.24 1.93
CA ASN A 30 -1.47 -14.72 0.57
C ASN A 30 -1.64 -15.87 -0.43
N GLU A 31 -2.21 -15.59 -1.59
CA GLU A 31 -2.54 -16.59 -2.63
C GLU A 31 -1.28 -17.10 -3.35
N ILE A 32 -0.41 -17.78 -2.63
CA ILE A 32 0.75 -18.47 -3.19
C ILE A 32 0.46 -19.97 -3.25
N ARG A 33 0.60 -20.56 -4.45
CA ARG A 33 0.35 -21.99 -4.70
C ARG A 33 0.92 -22.93 -3.63
N PRO A 34 2.14 -22.73 -3.10
CA PRO A 34 2.68 -23.63 -2.09
C PRO A 34 1.85 -23.69 -0.79
N LEU A 35 1.23 -22.58 -0.36
CA LEU A 35 0.39 -22.59 0.86
C LEU A 35 -0.99 -23.20 0.62
N GLN A 36 -1.49 -23.12 -0.62
CA GLN A 36 -2.69 -23.84 -1.02
C GLN A 36 -2.42 -25.35 -1.04
N GLU A 37 -1.29 -25.78 -1.59
CA GLU A 37 -0.83 -27.18 -1.56
C GLU A 37 -0.62 -27.67 -0.13
N LEU A 38 -0.05 -26.85 0.75
CA LEU A 38 0.07 -27.17 2.18
C LEU A 38 -1.30 -27.38 2.83
N ALA A 39 -2.29 -26.53 2.52
CA ALA A 39 -3.64 -26.70 3.05
C ALA A 39 -4.26 -28.02 2.59
N LEU A 40 -4.06 -28.40 1.32
CA LEU A 40 -4.48 -29.71 0.80
C LEU A 40 -3.75 -30.86 1.51
N TYR A 41 -2.44 -30.76 1.70
CA TYR A 41 -1.62 -31.76 2.40
C TYR A 41 -2.10 -31.96 3.85
N LEU A 42 -2.38 -30.88 4.56
CA LEU A 42 -2.90 -30.89 5.92
C LEU A 42 -4.41 -31.19 6.00
N ARG A 43 -5.08 -31.36 4.86
CA ARG A 43 -6.54 -31.57 4.75
C ARG A 43 -7.35 -30.51 5.49
N THR A 44 -6.90 -29.26 5.38
CA THR A 44 -7.49 -28.11 6.08
C THR A 44 -7.99 -27.07 5.09
N LYS A 45 -8.76 -26.08 5.59
CA LYS A 45 -9.30 -25.01 4.75
C LYS A 45 -8.22 -23.99 4.41
N PHE A 46 -8.23 -23.47 3.19
CA PHE A 46 -7.43 -22.32 2.80
C PHE A 46 -8.33 -21.08 2.72
N VAL A 47 -7.92 -19.98 3.36
CA VAL A 47 -8.60 -18.69 3.28
C VAL A 47 -7.60 -17.65 2.78
N PRO A 48 -7.87 -17.00 1.63
CA PRO A 48 -7.02 -15.92 1.15
C PRO A 48 -6.89 -14.77 2.15
N CYS A 49 -5.69 -14.22 2.26
CA CYS A 49 -5.43 -13.03 3.04
C CYS A 49 -6.11 -11.82 2.38
N ALA A 50 -7.11 -11.24 3.04
CA ALA A 50 -7.85 -10.12 2.44
C ALA A 50 -6.98 -8.88 2.21
N ALA A 51 -5.96 -8.65 3.06
CA ALA A 51 -4.99 -7.56 2.83
C ALA A 51 -4.25 -7.74 1.49
N ASN A 52 -3.91 -8.98 1.14
CA ASN A 52 -3.33 -9.31 -0.15
C ASN A 52 -4.34 -9.14 -1.28
N THR A 53 -5.58 -9.63 -1.11
CA THR A 53 -6.65 -9.46 -2.11
C THR A 53 -6.90 -7.99 -2.45
N MET A 54 -7.02 -7.12 -1.44
CA MET A 54 -7.14 -5.68 -1.66
C MET A 54 -5.93 -5.09 -2.35
N SER A 55 -4.73 -5.54 -1.97
CA SER A 55 -3.50 -5.06 -2.59
C SER A 55 -3.42 -5.41 -4.07
N LEU A 56 -3.92 -6.58 -4.48
CA LEU A 56 -4.01 -6.97 -5.89
C LEU A 56 -5.00 -6.08 -6.66
N VAL A 57 -6.23 -5.92 -6.14
CA VAL A 57 -7.27 -5.12 -6.81
C VAL A 57 -6.86 -3.66 -6.96
N VAL A 58 -6.36 -3.05 -5.88
CA VAL A 58 -5.91 -1.66 -5.91
C VAL A 58 -4.66 -1.53 -6.79
N GLY A 59 -3.69 -2.44 -6.66
CA GLY A 59 -2.47 -2.43 -7.46
C GLY A 59 -2.74 -2.50 -8.96
N GLU A 60 -3.68 -3.36 -9.38
CA GLU A 60 -4.11 -3.44 -10.78
C GLU A 60 -4.74 -2.13 -11.25
N THR A 61 -5.63 -1.54 -10.44
CA THR A 61 -6.28 -0.25 -10.74
C THR A 61 -5.28 0.90 -10.87
N LEU A 62 -4.23 0.93 -10.04
CA LEU A 62 -3.19 1.96 -10.12
C LEU A 62 -2.24 1.76 -11.31
N SER A 63 -2.24 0.56 -11.90
CA SER A 63 -1.41 0.20 -13.05
C SER A 63 -2.09 0.48 -14.39
N THR A 64 -3.35 0.91 -14.40
CA THR A 64 -4.09 1.28 -15.62
C THR A 64 -4.10 2.80 -15.84
N GLU A 65 -4.35 3.25 -17.08
CA GLU A 65 -4.51 4.68 -17.37
C GLU A 65 -5.88 5.21 -16.91
N PRO A 66 -5.97 6.47 -16.45
CA PRO A 66 -4.91 7.48 -16.38
C PRO A 66 -4.04 7.43 -15.10
N CYS A 67 -4.27 6.46 -14.20
CA CYS A 67 -3.55 6.34 -12.94
C CYS A 67 -2.05 6.16 -13.15
N ALA A 68 -1.67 5.21 -14.01
CA ALA A 68 -0.30 4.80 -14.24
C ALA A 68 0.59 5.97 -14.68
N SER A 69 0.14 6.76 -15.67
CA SER A 69 0.91 7.91 -16.16
C SER A 69 1.04 9.01 -15.10
N THR A 70 -0.03 9.34 -14.39
CA THR A 70 -0.03 10.41 -13.37
C THR A 70 0.84 10.05 -12.17
N ILE A 71 0.74 8.81 -11.68
CA ILE A 71 1.58 8.29 -10.60
C ILE A 71 3.04 8.18 -11.07
N GLY A 72 3.27 7.79 -12.32
CA GLY A 72 4.61 7.74 -12.91
C GLY A 72 5.31 9.10 -12.91
N ARG A 73 4.59 10.18 -13.31
CA ARG A 73 5.09 11.56 -13.22
C ARG A 73 5.40 11.95 -11.79
N LEU A 74 4.51 11.64 -10.84
CA LEU A 74 4.73 11.92 -9.43
C LEU A 74 5.98 11.22 -8.86
N ARG A 75 6.14 9.92 -9.16
CA ARG A 75 7.33 9.14 -8.76
C ARG A 75 8.63 9.77 -9.28
N PHE A 76 8.64 10.20 -10.54
CA PHE A 76 9.79 10.87 -11.13
C PHE A 76 10.16 12.14 -10.36
N LEU A 77 9.18 13.03 -10.11
CA LEU A 77 9.42 14.28 -9.39
C LEU A 77 9.95 14.06 -7.98
N ILE A 78 9.35 13.13 -7.24
CA ILE A 78 9.79 12.81 -5.89
C ILE A 78 11.18 12.16 -5.90
N SER A 79 11.50 11.34 -6.90
CA SER A 79 12.84 10.75 -7.05
C SER A 79 13.92 11.83 -7.25
N GLU A 80 13.67 12.79 -8.13
CA GLU A 80 14.59 13.89 -8.39
C GLU A 80 14.74 14.81 -7.16
N PHE A 81 13.62 15.13 -6.52
CA PHE A 81 13.61 15.84 -5.23
C PHE A 81 14.45 15.12 -4.16
N GLN A 82 14.28 13.81 -4.01
CA GLN A 82 14.97 13.03 -2.99
C GLN A 82 16.49 13.00 -3.19
N ARG A 83 16.97 13.09 -4.43
CA ARG A 83 18.40 13.18 -4.74
C ARG A 83 18.98 14.54 -4.32
N ASN A 84 18.17 15.59 -4.24
CA ASN A 84 18.61 16.92 -3.88
C ASN A 84 18.55 17.17 -2.35
N LYS A 85 19.72 17.16 -1.69
CA LYS A 85 19.83 17.44 -0.24
C LYS A 85 19.40 18.88 0.12
N GLY A 86 19.69 19.86 -0.74
CA GLY A 86 19.32 21.26 -0.53
C GLY A 86 17.82 21.47 -0.58
N ALA A 87 17.14 20.86 -1.55
CA ALA A 87 15.68 20.91 -1.66
C ALA A 87 14.99 20.29 -0.43
N LYS A 88 15.48 19.15 0.06
CA LYS A 88 14.97 18.52 1.29
C LYS A 88 15.17 19.38 2.54
N MET A 89 16.30 20.09 2.62
CA MET A 89 16.56 21.01 3.74
C MET A 89 15.64 22.22 3.66
N HIS A 90 15.46 22.78 2.46
CA HIS A 90 14.58 23.92 2.24
C HIS A 90 13.12 23.58 2.53
N LEU A 91 12.61 22.42 2.09
CA LEU A 91 11.26 21.95 2.41
C LEU A 91 11.03 21.95 3.93
N ARG A 92 11.94 21.34 4.69
CA ARG A 92 11.86 21.28 6.15
C ARG A 92 11.95 22.65 6.81
N SER A 93 12.82 23.54 6.31
CA SER A 93 12.91 24.92 6.81
C SER A 93 11.58 25.65 6.64
N ARG A 94 11.00 25.59 5.43
CA ARG A 94 9.72 26.24 5.12
C ARG A 94 8.57 25.66 5.93
N GLN A 95 8.54 24.35 6.14
CA GLN A 95 7.55 23.71 7.01
C GLN A 95 7.63 24.24 8.44
N ARG A 96 8.85 24.37 9.01
CA ARG A 96 9.03 24.94 10.35
C ARG A 96 8.63 26.40 10.44
N GLU A 97 9.05 27.21 9.47
CA GLU A 97 8.71 28.64 9.40
C GLU A 97 7.19 28.86 9.35
N CYS A 98 6.49 28.04 8.58
CA CYS A 98 5.04 28.09 8.44
C CYS A 98 4.28 27.30 9.51
N LYS A 99 4.97 26.67 10.48
CA LYS A 99 4.39 25.77 11.50
C LYS A 99 3.53 24.64 10.91
N LEU A 100 3.94 24.14 9.75
CA LEU A 100 3.32 23.01 9.07
C LEU A 100 3.91 21.69 9.58
N LEU A 101 3.21 20.59 9.32
CA LEU A 101 3.71 19.25 9.61
C LEU A 101 5.00 18.99 8.82
N GLU A 102 6.06 18.55 9.50
CA GLU A 102 7.33 18.19 8.86
C GLU A 102 7.21 16.85 8.13
N VAL A 103 6.74 16.90 6.88
CA VAL A 103 6.59 15.74 5.99
C VAL A 103 7.58 15.85 4.83
N THR A 104 8.32 14.79 4.56
CA THR A 104 9.15 14.69 3.35
C THR A 104 8.57 13.60 2.45
N PRO A 105 8.06 13.94 1.26
CA PRO A 105 7.55 12.93 0.34
C PRO A 105 8.62 11.91 0.00
N ASN A 106 8.22 10.64 -0.04
CA ASN A 106 9.09 9.54 -0.44
C ASN A 106 8.51 8.80 -1.64
N VAL A 107 9.41 8.31 -2.50
CA VAL A 107 9.00 7.44 -3.60
C VAL A 107 8.40 6.17 -3.00
N ASP A 108 7.31 5.73 -3.60
CA ASP A 108 6.65 4.50 -3.20
C ASP A 108 7.46 3.25 -3.60
N THR A 109 7.00 2.10 -3.12
CA THR A 109 7.40 0.79 -3.63
C THR A 109 6.32 0.34 -4.63
N PRO A 110 6.64 0.20 -5.94
CA PRO A 110 5.63 -0.02 -6.98
C PRO A 110 4.65 -1.17 -6.71
N ASP A 111 5.10 -2.25 -6.07
CA ASP A 111 4.28 -3.43 -5.75
C ASP A 111 3.51 -3.31 -4.41
N ARG A 112 3.60 -2.17 -3.72
CA ARG A 112 2.96 -1.93 -2.43
C ARG A 112 2.15 -0.65 -2.48
N TRP A 113 0.92 -0.78 -2.95
CA TRP A 113 -0.01 0.34 -3.12
C TRP A 113 -0.18 1.24 -1.87
N ILE A 114 -0.03 0.69 -0.65
CA ILE A 114 -0.06 1.46 0.61
C ILE A 114 0.98 2.58 0.59
N THR A 115 2.16 2.30 0.04
CA THR A 115 3.23 3.30 -0.09
C THR A 115 2.94 4.30 -1.19
N THR A 116 2.23 3.90 -2.26
CA THR A 116 1.72 4.82 -3.28
C THR A 116 0.71 5.80 -2.68
N TYR A 117 -0.22 5.31 -1.86
CA TYR A 117 -1.16 6.16 -1.14
C TYR A 117 -0.45 7.16 -0.22
N SER A 118 0.53 6.71 0.57
CA SER A 118 1.33 7.59 1.42
C SER A 118 2.08 8.65 0.60
N MET A 119 2.70 8.26 -0.52
CA MET A 119 3.40 9.18 -1.43
C MET A 119 2.47 10.29 -1.94
N ILE A 120 1.24 9.93 -2.35
CA ILE A 120 0.22 10.89 -2.79
C ILE A 120 -0.14 11.84 -1.65
N CYS A 121 -0.39 11.31 -0.45
CA CYS A 121 -0.73 12.12 0.73
C CYS A 121 0.38 13.11 1.09
N ASP A 122 1.62 12.62 1.18
CA ASP A 122 2.79 13.43 1.53
C ASP A 122 3.01 14.54 0.49
N PHE A 123 2.88 14.21 -0.80
CA PHE A 123 2.97 15.20 -1.86
C PHE A 123 1.89 16.28 -1.74
N LEU A 124 0.61 15.90 -1.60
CA LEU A 124 -0.49 16.85 -1.51
C LEU A 124 -0.38 17.77 -0.27
N VAL A 125 0.07 17.24 0.87
CA VAL A 125 0.31 18.03 2.09
C VAL A 125 1.45 19.04 1.90
N THR A 126 2.43 18.71 1.07
CA THR A 126 3.61 19.56 0.83
C THR A 126 3.52 20.41 -0.43
N LEU A 127 2.44 20.28 -1.19
CA LEU A 127 2.27 20.81 -2.55
C LEU A 127 2.71 22.28 -2.71
N PRO A 128 2.32 23.24 -1.87
CA PRO A 128 2.69 24.64 -2.09
C PRO A 128 4.21 24.87 -2.09
N VAL A 129 4.91 24.25 -1.13
CA VAL A 129 6.38 24.37 -1.02
C VAL A 129 7.07 23.48 -2.05
N PHE A 130 6.48 22.32 -2.34
CA PHE A 130 7.04 21.37 -3.30
C PHE A 130 7.04 21.95 -4.73
N THR A 131 5.96 22.60 -5.16
CA THR A 131 5.86 23.23 -6.49
C THR A 131 6.91 24.34 -6.67
N GLU A 132 7.13 25.17 -5.65
CA GLU A 132 8.19 26.18 -5.65
C GLU A 132 9.59 25.55 -5.81
N LEU A 133 9.84 24.46 -5.07
CA LEU A 133 11.10 23.73 -5.14
C LEU A 133 11.33 23.09 -6.51
N MET A 134 10.30 22.48 -7.11
CA MET A 134 10.41 21.88 -8.44
C MET A 134 10.73 22.93 -9.50
N ALA A 135 10.11 24.12 -9.41
CA ALA A 135 10.42 25.25 -10.29
C ALA A 135 11.89 25.68 -10.17
N ARG A 136 12.41 25.83 -8.95
CA ARG A 136 13.83 26.17 -8.71
C ARG A 136 14.80 25.10 -9.20
N MET A 137 14.37 23.85 -9.23
CA MET A 137 15.15 22.72 -9.75
C MET A 137 15.02 22.54 -11.27
N ASN A 138 14.25 23.38 -11.96
CA ASN A 138 13.89 23.23 -13.39
C ASN A 138 13.27 21.86 -13.72
N LEU A 139 12.50 21.31 -12.79
CA LEU A 139 11.77 20.06 -12.99
C LEU A 139 10.38 20.32 -13.60
N PRO A 140 9.83 19.38 -14.38
CA PRO A 140 8.50 19.53 -14.93
C PRO A 140 7.46 19.67 -13.81
N GLN A 141 6.44 20.49 -14.03
CA GLN A 141 5.34 20.64 -13.07
C GLN A 141 4.17 19.75 -13.47
N LEU A 142 3.53 19.17 -12.45
CA LEU A 142 2.22 18.55 -12.61
C LEU A 142 1.21 19.63 -13.02
N GLN A 143 0.33 19.29 -13.95
CA GLN A 143 -0.74 20.18 -14.37
C GLN A 143 -1.81 20.26 -13.27
N GLU A 144 -2.66 21.29 -13.30
CA GLU A 144 -3.77 21.42 -12.36
C GLU A 144 -4.69 20.18 -12.39
N GLY A 145 -4.95 19.63 -13.59
CA GLY A 145 -5.69 18.39 -13.75
C GLY A 145 -5.03 17.17 -13.10
N ASP A 146 -3.69 17.10 -13.07
CA ASP A 146 -2.97 16.03 -12.38
C ASP A 146 -3.17 16.14 -10.87
N ILE A 147 -3.13 17.36 -10.33
CA ILE A 147 -3.29 17.62 -8.91
C ILE A 147 -4.70 17.24 -8.47
N HIS A 148 -5.74 17.69 -9.18
CA HIS A 148 -7.12 17.31 -8.89
C HIS A 148 -7.36 15.81 -9.02
N PHE A 149 -6.74 15.16 -10.00
CA PHE A 149 -6.78 13.72 -10.13
C PHE A 149 -6.18 13.02 -8.91
N LEU A 150 -5.01 13.48 -8.41
CA LEU A 150 -4.38 12.93 -7.22
C LEU A 150 -5.21 13.17 -5.95
N GLU A 151 -5.91 14.30 -5.83
CA GLU A 151 -6.83 14.57 -4.72
C GLU A 151 -8.05 13.64 -4.74
N ALA A 152 -8.65 13.42 -5.91
CA ALA A 152 -9.73 12.48 -6.10
C ALA A 152 -9.26 11.04 -5.80
N LEU A 153 -8.08 10.66 -6.31
CA LEU A 153 -7.50 9.34 -6.09
C LEU A 153 -7.18 9.11 -4.61
N ARG A 154 -6.66 10.10 -3.88
CA ARG A 154 -6.50 10.01 -2.41
C ARG A 154 -7.83 9.71 -1.73
N THR A 155 -8.88 10.45 -2.08
CA THR A 155 -10.21 10.29 -1.47
C THR A 155 -10.78 8.90 -1.76
N PHE A 156 -10.62 8.41 -2.99
CA PHE A 156 -11.06 7.07 -3.39
C PHE A 156 -10.29 5.95 -2.69
N LEU A 157 -8.98 6.11 -2.48
CA LEU A 157 -8.12 5.09 -1.87
C LEU A 157 -8.17 5.07 -0.34
N GLU A 158 -8.57 6.17 0.30
CA GLU A 158 -8.59 6.30 1.76
C GLU A 158 -9.35 5.16 2.47
N PRO A 159 -10.57 4.76 2.04
CA PRO A 159 -11.28 3.64 2.64
C PRO A 159 -10.51 2.33 2.58
N PHE A 160 -9.89 2.03 1.43
CA PHE A 160 -9.05 0.83 1.25
C PHE A 160 -7.82 0.87 2.18
N TYR A 161 -7.27 2.07 2.42
CA TYR A 161 -6.04 2.23 3.18
C TYR A 161 -6.32 2.03 4.67
N SER A 162 -7.38 2.68 5.16
CA SER A 162 -7.89 2.48 6.51
C SER A 162 -8.22 1.01 6.77
N LEU A 163 -8.92 0.37 5.83
CA LEU A 163 -9.26 -1.04 5.91
C LEU A 163 -8.03 -1.94 5.97
N THR A 164 -7.06 -1.73 5.08
CA THR A 164 -5.84 -2.53 5.04
C THR A 164 -5.05 -2.42 6.33
N LYS A 165 -5.03 -1.24 6.98
CA LYS A 165 -4.46 -1.10 8.32
C LYS A 165 -5.22 -1.88 9.37
N GLN A 166 -6.55 -1.85 9.35
CA GLN A 166 -7.38 -2.56 10.33
C GLN A 166 -7.22 -4.08 10.22
N VAL A 167 -7.21 -4.65 9.01
CA VAL A 167 -7.10 -6.11 8.85
C VAL A 167 -5.68 -6.64 9.06
N CYS A 168 -4.68 -5.76 8.95
CA CYS A 168 -3.30 -6.08 9.29
C CYS A 168 -2.98 -5.83 10.77
N ALA A 169 -3.95 -5.34 11.57
CA ALA A 169 -3.76 -5.18 13.01
C ALA A 169 -3.57 -6.55 13.68
N ARG A 170 -2.73 -6.59 14.71
CA ARG A 170 -2.36 -7.85 15.39
C ARG A 170 -3.56 -8.57 16.01
N ASP A 171 -4.55 -7.79 16.45
CA ASP A 171 -5.79 -8.21 17.09
C ASP A 171 -6.98 -8.26 16.11
N ALA A 172 -6.72 -8.10 14.80
CA ALA A 172 -7.76 -8.19 13.80
C ALA A 172 -8.40 -9.59 13.77
N THR A 173 -9.73 -9.63 13.79
CA THR A 173 -10.51 -10.85 13.65
C THR A 173 -11.17 -10.93 12.29
N ALA A 174 -11.57 -12.14 11.88
CA ALA A 174 -12.22 -12.34 10.59
C ALA A 174 -13.55 -11.55 10.42
N SER A 175 -14.19 -11.12 11.52
CA SER A 175 -15.41 -10.32 11.44
C SER A 175 -15.18 -8.91 10.87
N VAL A 176 -13.95 -8.39 10.95
CA VAL A 176 -13.58 -7.08 10.36
C VAL A 176 -13.80 -7.11 8.84
N PHE A 177 -13.57 -8.25 8.18
CA PHE A 177 -13.79 -8.38 6.73
C PHE A 177 -15.25 -8.18 6.32
N LEU A 178 -16.19 -8.73 7.09
CA LEU A 178 -17.63 -8.66 6.80
C LEU A 178 -18.18 -7.25 7.02
N ALA A 179 -17.82 -6.63 8.14
CA ALA A 179 -18.27 -5.28 8.46
C ALA A 179 -17.78 -4.28 7.42
N VAL A 180 -16.55 -4.46 6.93
CA VAL A 180 -15.93 -3.48 6.05
C VAL A 180 -16.26 -3.70 4.57
N GLY A 181 -16.49 -4.93 4.10
CA GLY A 181 -17.02 -5.14 2.75
C GLY A 181 -18.30 -4.34 2.50
N ARG A 182 -19.17 -4.26 3.51
CA ARG A 182 -20.37 -3.42 3.50
C ARG A 182 -20.07 -1.93 3.48
N ILE A 183 -19.06 -1.48 4.24
CA ILE A 183 -18.63 -0.06 4.25
C ILE A 183 -18.12 0.33 2.87
N LEU A 184 -17.19 -0.43 2.29
CA LEU A 184 -16.63 -0.14 0.97
C LEU A 184 -17.73 0.06 -0.07
N ILE A 185 -18.64 -0.91 -0.22
CA ILE A 185 -19.79 -0.83 -1.13
C ILE A 185 -20.58 0.47 -0.90
N THR A 186 -20.93 0.77 0.36
CA THR A 186 -21.74 1.95 0.70
C THR A 186 -21.02 3.28 0.44
N THR A 187 -19.69 3.31 0.51
CA THR A 187 -18.88 4.52 0.27
C THR A 187 -18.49 4.72 -1.19
N THR A 188 -18.39 3.65 -1.99
CA THR A 188 -17.95 3.74 -3.39
C THR A 188 -19.11 3.78 -4.39
N GLU A 189 -20.34 3.46 -3.98
CA GLU A 189 -21.56 3.52 -4.83
C GLU A 189 -22.33 4.86 -4.73
N LYS A 190 -21.75 5.89 -4.11
CA LYS A 190 -22.32 7.25 -4.07
C LYS A 190 -21.80 8.11 -5.20
#